data_AF-A0AAU8FVS1-F1
#
_entry.id   AF-A0AAU8FVS1-F1
#
_cell.length_a   1.000
_cell.length_b   1.000
_cell.length_c   1.000
_cell.angle_alpha   90.00
_cell.angle_beta   90.00
_cell.angle_gamma   90.00
#
_symmetry.space_group_name_H-M   'P 1'
#
loop_
_entity.id
_entity.type
_entity.pdbx_description
1 polymer ?
#
loop_
_entity_poly.entity_id
_entity_poly.type
_entity_poly.pdbx_seq_one_letter_code
_entity_poly.pdbx_strand_id
1 'polypeptide(L)'
;MSRSLIWPARRCHGKIRSRPTTSWFRCRPRGEIILWSKRLNKRIIPRLTNAHNFSDGLPVYRFLCELTYQHDYRYLGWDWGHLSSSAFLPRVEYKHWVLSRAMWNIERETVTGRMGKDALSAAEWRILRKAYGIPRFVQLRHGDSELLIDGNSDFAVEVLCNAIRKYGKVTLAEFPEHDENGLLGEPGARYVHEIILPLIKRNDPLPEQPSPRQFRAMGPAAVKRDFIVGSEWLYVKIYTGTRTADRLLASVIKPFADRLVANGTIEKWFFVRFADPDHHIRLRFRQGNNPSFWQTVLTQLHPLMEPLLCNGTVHKVQLDTYKRELERYGRHAFEEVESIFFADSCAVSGLLGMLSGDEGEHYRWLIGLRGTDMLLDDMGFTPEHKKRLVGRLQEQFFREFGGDTNLNVQLNTKYRLHREEIARFLDPRQDASNRIEGAIRLFEGRSARVIASMAVLFPLAETDVGNFAGSLVHMFLNRLFVSQQREHELVVYHYLKKYYESKLARKENVPRKAFCGTDH
;
A
#
# COMPACT_ATOMS: atom_id res chain seq x y z
N MET A 1 -0.36 2.55 -10.96
CA MET A 1 -1.28 3.33 -11.82
C MET A 1 -0.50 4.47 -12.45
N SER A 2 -0.31 4.46 -13.78
CA SER A 2 0.33 5.56 -14.51
C SER A 2 -0.74 6.46 -15.12
N ARG A 3 -0.95 7.66 -14.58
CA ARG A 3 -1.70 8.72 -15.27
C ARG A 3 -0.73 9.83 -15.64
N SER A 4 -0.72 10.18 -16.92
CA SER A 4 -0.02 11.35 -17.46
C SER A 4 -0.75 12.60 -16.99
N LEU A 5 -0.14 13.41 -16.13
CA LEU A 5 -0.64 14.76 -15.83
C LEU A 5 0.06 15.75 -16.76
N ILE A 6 -0.71 16.42 -17.60
CA ILE A 6 -0.26 17.52 -18.46
C ILE A 6 -0.74 18.83 -17.82
N TRP A 7 0.17 19.77 -17.61
CA TRP A 7 -0.10 20.99 -16.86
C TRP A 7 -0.22 22.21 -17.79
N PRO A 8 -1.32 22.99 -17.74
CA PRO A 8 -1.36 24.33 -18.29
C PRO A 8 -0.71 25.31 -17.29
N ALA A 9 0.48 25.83 -17.62
CA ALA A 9 1.14 26.85 -16.81
C ALA A 9 0.56 28.24 -17.15
N ARG A 10 0.14 29.01 -16.14
CA ARG A 10 0.04 30.48 -16.28
C ARG A 10 1.47 31.03 -16.35
N ARG A 11 1.79 31.76 -17.42
CA ARG A 11 3.11 32.37 -17.63
C ARG A 11 3.25 33.59 -16.71
N CYS A 12 4.14 33.52 -15.73
CA CYS A 12 4.72 34.72 -15.09
C CYS A 12 6.13 34.95 -15.66
N HIS A 13 6.45 36.22 -15.91
CA HIS A 13 7.72 36.64 -16.53
C HIS A 13 8.92 36.29 -15.65
N GLY A 14 9.87 35.54 -16.22
CA GLY A 14 11.07 35.01 -15.57
C GLY A 14 11.35 33.59 -16.06
N LYS A 15 12.62 33.18 -16.19
CA LYS A 15 13.09 31.89 -16.76
C LYS A 15 12.58 30.65 -16.00
N ILE A 16 11.27 30.39 -16.01
CA ILE A 16 10.68 29.15 -15.53
C ILE A 16 10.64 28.21 -16.73
N ARG A 17 11.42 27.13 -16.72
CA ARG A 17 11.26 26.02 -17.68
C ARG A 17 9.97 25.25 -17.34
N SER A 18 8.82 25.85 -17.58
CA SER A 18 7.53 25.16 -17.52
C SER A 18 7.41 24.29 -18.76
N ARG A 19 7.65 22.99 -18.62
CA ARG A 19 7.38 22.04 -19.71
C ARG A 19 6.64 20.83 -19.15
N PRO A 20 5.50 20.45 -19.76
CA PRO A 20 4.68 19.34 -19.27
C PRO A 20 5.54 18.08 -19.20
N THR A 21 5.68 17.54 -17.99
CA THR A 21 6.51 16.37 -17.74
C THR A 21 5.61 15.22 -17.40
N THR A 22 5.60 14.17 -18.23
CA THR A 22 5.01 12.89 -17.85
C THR A 22 5.74 12.40 -16.61
N SER A 23 5.03 12.36 -15.50
CA SER A 23 5.57 11.98 -14.20
C SER A 23 4.83 10.75 -13.70
N TRP A 24 5.51 9.92 -12.93
CA TRP A 24 4.92 8.75 -12.29
C TRP A 24 5.23 8.77 -10.79
N PHE A 25 4.36 8.07 -10.06
CA PHE A 25 4.46 7.89 -8.62
C PHE A 25 4.93 6.48 -8.31
N ARG A 26 5.86 6.36 -7.37
CA ARG A 26 6.20 5.08 -6.77
C ARG A 26 6.00 5.17 -5.27
N CYS A 27 5.16 4.29 -4.73
CA CYS A 27 5.10 4.04 -3.30
C CYS A 27 6.18 3.00 -2.96
N ARG A 28 7.04 3.29 -1.98
CA ARG A 28 8.00 2.33 -1.43
C ARG A 28 7.34 1.48 -0.33
N PRO A 29 7.91 0.31 0.01
CA PRO A 29 7.43 -0.53 1.12
C PRO A 29 7.35 0.17 2.50
N ARG A 30 7.98 1.35 2.67
CA ARG A 30 7.89 2.17 3.89
C ARG A 30 6.75 3.21 3.88
N GLY A 31 5.85 3.17 2.88
CA GLY A 31 4.80 4.18 2.70
C GLY A 31 5.27 5.50 2.07
N GLU A 32 6.55 5.61 1.71
CA GLU A 32 7.11 6.81 1.05
C GLU A 32 6.62 6.92 -0.39
N ILE A 33 5.96 8.02 -0.74
CA ILE A 33 5.63 8.36 -2.12
C ILE A 33 6.78 9.15 -2.74
N ILE A 34 7.25 8.70 -3.90
CA ILE A 34 8.31 9.36 -4.67
C ILE A 34 7.76 9.78 -6.02
N LEU A 35 7.87 11.08 -6.32
CA LEU A 35 7.59 11.65 -7.63
C LEU A 35 8.85 11.63 -8.50
N TRP A 36 8.71 11.20 -9.75
CA TRP A 36 9.85 11.04 -10.66
C TRP A 36 9.54 11.50 -12.08
N SER A 37 10.50 12.19 -12.70
CA SER A 37 10.42 12.65 -14.09
C SER A 37 10.80 11.52 -15.04
N LYS A 38 9.88 11.07 -15.89
CA LYS A 38 10.19 10.05 -16.91
C LYS A 38 11.28 10.52 -17.88
N ARG A 39 11.19 11.79 -18.30
CA ARG A 39 12.09 12.38 -19.29
C ARG A 39 13.50 12.59 -18.76
N LEU A 40 13.63 13.11 -17.54
CA LEU A 40 14.93 13.44 -16.96
C LEU A 40 15.54 12.30 -16.16
N ASN A 41 14.77 11.24 -15.91
CA ASN A 41 15.11 10.15 -15.03
C ASN A 41 15.64 10.64 -13.66
N LYS A 42 14.92 11.59 -13.06
CA LYS A 42 15.28 12.24 -11.78
C LYS A 42 14.08 12.32 -10.85
N ARG A 43 14.35 12.21 -9.54
CA ARG A 43 13.37 12.52 -8.48
C ARG A 43 12.93 13.98 -8.58
N ILE A 44 11.63 14.22 -8.43
CA ILE A 44 11.06 15.56 -8.31
C ILE A 44 10.66 15.76 -6.85
N ILE A 45 11.09 16.87 -6.27
CA ILE A 45 10.71 17.28 -4.92
C ILE A 45 9.85 18.54 -5.08
N PRO A 46 8.52 18.44 -4.93
CA PRO A 46 7.67 19.63 -4.97
C PRO A 46 8.00 20.54 -3.78
N ARG A 47 7.89 21.86 -3.99
CA ARG A 47 8.05 22.89 -2.97
C ARG A 47 7.00 23.96 -3.19
N LEU A 48 6.26 24.29 -2.13
CA LEU A 48 5.42 25.47 -2.09
C LEU A 48 6.23 26.59 -1.42
N THR A 49 6.51 27.66 -2.17
CA THR A 49 7.40 28.75 -1.72
C THR A 49 6.62 30.03 -1.40
N ASN A 50 5.33 29.90 -1.10
CA ASN A 50 4.46 31.00 -0.71
C ASN A 50 3.51 30.54 0.42
N ALA A 51 2.83 31.49 1.05
CA ALA A 51 1.90 31.23 2.16
C ALA A 51 0.48 30.84 1.67
N HIS A 52 0.35 30.29 0.47
CA HIS A 52 -0.97 29.95 -0.09
C HIS A 52 -1.58 28.76 0.68
N ASN A 53 -2.79 28.94 1.21
CA ASN A 53 -3.56 27.84 1.77
C ASN A 53 -4.10 26.94 0.65
N PHE A 54 -3.48 25.76 0.48
CA PHE A 54 -3.79 24.82 -0.59
C PHE A 54 -4.86 23.76 -0.22
N SER A 55 -5.43 23.83 0.99
CA SER A 55 -6.41 22.83 1.47
C SER A 55 -7.63 22.68 0.57
N ASP A 56 -8.10 23.79 -0.01
CA ASP A 56 -9.27 23.85 -0.90
C ASP A 56 -8.89 23.82 -2.39
N GLY A 57 -7.62 23.55 -2.70
CA GLY A 57 -7.12 23.46 -4.07
C GLY A 57 -7.52 22.18 -4.79
N LEU A 58 -7.26 22.13 -6.10
CA LEU A 58 -7.43 20.91 -6.91
C LEU A 58 -6.71 19.72 -6.25
N PRO A 59 -7.29 18.50 -6.21
CA PRO A 59 -6.71 17.35 -5.50
C PRO A 59 -5.26 17.04 -5.86
N VAL A 60 -4.89 17.22 -7.13
CA VAL A 60 -3.51 17.02 -7.60
C VAL A 60 -2.56 18.09 -7.05
N TYR A 61 -2.99 19.35 -7.01
CA TYR A 61 -2.20 20.44 -6.46
C TYR A 61 -2.02 20.29 -4.95
N ARG A 62 -3.12 19.99 -4.24
CA ARG A 62 -3.11 19.66 -2.82
C ARG A 62 -2.16 18.49 -2.53
N PHE A 63 -2.28 17.40 -3.27
CA PHE A 63 -1.41 16.24 -3.13
C PHE A 63 0.08 16.56 -3.33
N LEU A 64 0.44 17.39 -4.31
CA LEU A 64 1.83 17.83 -4.50
C LEU A 64 2.34 18.71 -3.35
N CYS A 65 1.48 19.57 -2.81
CA CYS A 65 1.81 20.38 -1.64
C CYS A 65 1.99 19.49 -0.41
N GLU A 66 1.04 18.58 -0.14
CA GLU A 66 1.11 17.58 0.93
C GLU A 66 2.38 16.70 0.82
N LEU A 67 2.77 16.30 -0.39
CA LEU A 67 3.99 15.53 -0.62
C LEU A 67 5.27 16.25 -0.14
N THR A 68 5.26 17.58 -0.10
CA THR A 68 6.35 18.38 0.47
C THR A 68 6.55 18.08 1.95
N TYR A 69 5.46 17.82 2.68
CA TYR A 69 5.47 17.60 4.12
C TYR A 69 5.79 16.14 4.52
N GLN A 70 5.86 15.19 3.57
CA GLN A 70 6.16 13.78 3.85
C GLN A 70 7.52 13.57 4.54
N HIS A 71 8.48 14.46 4.29
CA HIS A 71 9.81 14.44 4.92
C HIS A 71 10.11 15.69 5.75
N ASP A 72 9.37 16.77 5.49
CA ASP A 72 9.58 18.09 6.08
C ASP A 72 8.33 18.58 6.80
N TYR A 73 7.71 17.72 7.62
CA TYR A 73 6.68 18.18 8.57
C TYR A 73 7.37 18.98 9.69
N ARG A 74 7.67 20.25 9.38
CA ARG A 74 8.34 21.20 10.26
C ARG A 74 7.36 22.25 10.77
N TYR A 75 6.11 21.86 11.00
CA TYR A 75 5.16 22.72 11.68
C TYR A 75 5.59 22.87 13.14
N LEU A 76 6.11 24.05 13.46
CA LEU A 76 6.47 24.48 14.81
C LEU A 76 5.33 25.36 15.31
N GLY A 77 4.25 24.74 15.76
CA GLY A 77 3.12 25.44 16.37
C GLY A 77 2.66 24.69 17.61
N TRP A 78 2.20 25.44 18.61
CA TRP A 78 1.57 24.86 19.79
C TRP A 78 0.14 24.43 19.46
N ASP A 79 -0.19 23.17 19.73
CA ASP A 79 -1.53 22.62 19.58
C ASP A 79 -2.10 22.25 20.96
N TRP A 80 -3.22 22.88 21.31
CA TRP A 80 -3.96 22.59 22.55
C TRP A 80 -4.77 21.29 22.47
N GLY A 81 -4.95 20.72 21.27
CA GLY A 81 -5.75 19.52 21.04
C GLY A 81 -7.15 19.66 21.63
N HIS A 82 -7.53 18.69 22.48
CA HIS A 82 -8.84 18.67 23.14
C HIS A 82 -9.08 19.85 24.09
N LEU A 83 -8.02 20.47 24.61
CA LEU A 83 -8.15 21.61 25.53
C LEU A 83 -8.49 22.92 24.81
N SER A 84 -8.39 22.98 23.47
CA SER A 84 -8.63 24.19 22.67
C SER A 84 -9.98 24.88 22.92
N SER A 85 -10.97 24.12 23.41
CA SER A 85 -12.32 24.60 23.73
C SER A 85 -12.48 25.20 25.14
N SER A 86 -11.47 25.05 26.02
CA SER A 86 -11.51 25.49 27.41
C SER A 86 -11.72 27.00 27.54
N ALA A 87 -12.42 27.44 28.58
CA ALA A 87 -12.71 28.87 28.81
C ALA A 87 -11.44 29.73 28.94
N PHE A 88 -10.35 29.15 29.46
CA PHE A 88 -9.05 29.80 29.58
C PHE A 88 -7.94 28.83 29.19
N LEU A 89 -6.99 29.35 28.40
CA LEU A 89 -5.77 28.68 27.99
C LEU A 89 -4.60 29.53 28.49
N PRO A 90 -3.76 29.01 29.42
CA PRO A 90 -2.66 29.79 29.96
C PRO A 90 -1.59 30.05 28.90
N ARG A 91 -0.80 31.12 29.10
CA ARG A 91 0.39 31.35 28.28
C ARG A 91 1.35 30.16 28.43
N VAL A 92 1.88 29.69 27.31
CA VAL A 92 2.90 28.63 27.27
C VAL A 92 4.22 29.25 26.88
N GLU A 93 5.20 29.19 27.78
CA GLU A 93 6.53 29.74 27.59
C GLU A 93 7.60 28.65 27.64
N TYR A 94 8.63 28.81 26.81
CA TYR A 94 9.87 28.04 26.90
C TYR A 94 11.06 29.00 26.89
N LYS A 95 11.72 29.14 28.04
CA LYS A 95 12.76 30.15 28.29
C LYS A 95 12.23 31.55 27.99
N HIS A 96 12.71 32.20 26.93
CA HIS A 96 12.31 33.54 26.51
C HIS A 96 11.30 33.53 25.35
N TRP A 97 10.79 32.35 24.96
CA TRP A 97 9.86 32.19 23.84
C TRP A 97 8.44 31.95 24.34
N VAL A 98 7.51 32.82 23.96
CA VAL A 98 6.08 32.56 24.11
C VAL A 98 5.64 31.65 22.96
N LEU A 99 5.35 30.39 23.25
CA LEU A 99 4.91 29.38 22.27
C LEU A 99 3.40 29.48 21.99
N SER A 100 2.63 29.86 23.00
CA SER A 100 1.20 30.16 22.89
C SER A 100 0.85 31.30 23.82
N ARG A 101 0.17 32.31 23.28
CA ARG A 101 -0.39 33.41 24.06
C ARG A 101 -1.48 32.90 24.98
N ALA A 102 -1.64 33.49 26.17
CA ALA A 102 -2.83 33.27 26.99
C ALA A 102 -4.09 33.62 26.19
N MET A 103 -5.10 32.76 26.24
CA MET A 103 -6.36 32.95 25.52
C MET A 103 -7.57 32.72 26.41
N TRP A 104 -8.63 33.49 26.16
CA TRP A 104 -9.92 33.38 26.82
C TRP A 104 -10.99 33.11 25.76
N ASN A 105 -11.65 31.98 25.87
CA ASN A 105 -12.80 31.63 25.04
C ASN A 105 -14.07 32.09 25.76
N ILE A 106 -14.70 33.12 25.21
CA ILE A 106 -15.89 33.73 25.81
C ILE A 106 -17.11 33.34 24.98
N GLU A 107 -18.04 32.69 25.65
CA GLU A 107 -19.34 32.30 25.11
C GLU A 107 -20.39 33.35 25.49
N ARG A 108 -21.36 33.56 24.60
CA ARG A 108 -22.44 34.53 24.80
C ARG A 108 -23.17 34.30 26.12
N GLU A 109 -23.46 33.05 26.44
CA GLU A 109 -24.14 32.59 27.66
C GLU A 109 -23.39 33.00 28.93
N THR A 110 -22.05 33.07 28.86
CA THR A 110 -21.23 33.53 29.99
C THR A 110 -21.43 35.02 30.26
N VAL A 111 -21.62 35.81 29.19
CA VAL A 111 -21.87 37.25 29.29
C VAL A 111 -23.30 37.51 29.76
N THR A 112 -24.29 36.86 29.11
CA THR A 112 -25.71 37.05 29.41
C THR A 112 -26.07 36.56 30.81
N GLY A 113 -25.55 35.40 31.23
CA GLY A 113 -25.83 34.81 32.54
C GLY A 113 -25.27 35.62 33.71
N ARG A 114 -24.20 36.40 33.49
CA ARG A 114 -23.56 37.18 34.55
C ARG A 114 -24.02 38.63 34.61
N MET A 115 -24.38 39.23 33.47
CA MET A 115 -24.74 40.65 33.38
C MET A 115 -26.22 40.89 33.05
N GLY A 116 -26.97 39.86 32.67
CA GLY A 116 -28.39 39.97 32.28
C GLY A 116 -28.62 40.68 30.94
N LYS A 117 -27.56 41.06 30.22
CA LYS A 117 -27.59 41.78 28.94
C LYS A 117 -26.33 41.54 28.11
N ASP A 118 -26.44 41.81 26.81
CA ASP A 118 -25.42 41.49 25.80
C ASP A 118 -24.70 42.75 25.27
N ALA A 119 -25.03 43.90 25.83
CA ALA A 119 -24.39 45.19 25.56
C ALA A 119 -23.82 45.71 26.87
N LEU A 120 -22.49 45.75 26.95
CA LEU A 120 -21.76 46.17 28.14
C LEU A 120 -21.10 47.53 27.87
N SER A 121 -21.14 48.40 28.87
CA SER A 121 -20.22 49.54 28.98
C SER A 121 -18.82 49.06 29.37
N ALA A 122 -17.81 49.91 29.20
CA ALA A 122 -16.45 49.63 29.65
C ALA A 122 -16.36 49.38 31.16
N ALA A 123 -17.23 50.01 31.96
CA ALA A 123 -17.32 49.78 33.39
C ALA A 123 -17.82 48.36 33.72
N GLU A 124 -18.82 47.89 33.00
CA GLU A 124 -19.39 46.55 33.15
C GLU A 124 -18.44 45.47 32.63
N TRP A 125 -17.80 45.73 31.49
CA TRP A 125 -16.75 44.87 30.97
C TRP A 125 -15.57 44.74 31.94
N ARG A 126 -15.20 45.81 32.65
CA ARG A 126 -14.15 45.78 33.67
C ARG A 126 -14.45 44.81 34.82
N ILE A 127 -15.72 44.66 35.21
CA ILE A 127 -16.13 43.69 36.24
C ILE A 127 -15.90 42.27 35.73
N LEU A 128 -16.35 41.98 34.51
CA LEU A 128 -16.18 40.67 33.88
C LEU A 128 -14.69 40.35 33.70
N ARG A 129 -13.89 41.29 33.18
CA ARG A 129 -12.45 41.14 33.01
C ARG A 129 -11.74 40.80 34.32
N LYS A 130 -12.03 41.51 35.41
CA LYS A 130 -11.45 41.21 36.72
C LYS A 130 -11.78 39.80 37.19
N ALA A 131 -13.00 39.33 36.95
CA ALA A 131 -13.41 38.00 37.38
C ALA A 131 -12.76 36.84 36.61
N TYR A 132 -12.40 37.05 35.34
CA TYR A 132 -11.76 36.03 34.49
C TYR A 132 -10.26 36.28 34.29
N GLY A 133 -9.69 37.27 35.00
CA GLY A 133 -8.26 37.61 34.87
C GLY A 133 -7.87 38.16 33.49
N ILE A 134 -8.80 38.78 32.77
CA ILE A 134 -8.56 39.31 31.42
C ILE A 134 -7.88 40.69 31.51
N PRO A 135 -6.72 40.90 30.85
CA PRO A 135 -6.01 42.19 30.83
C PRO A 135 -6.81 43.35 30.22
N ARG A 136 -6.31 44.58 30.34
CA ARG A 136 -6.93 45.75 29.70
C ARG A 136 -6.90 45.62 28.18
N PHE A 137 -5.73 45.30 27.63
CA PHE A 137 -5.52 45.14 26.20
C PHE A 137 -5.55 43.66 25.83
N VAL A 138 -6.44 43.31 24.91
CA VAL A 138 -6.57 41.96 24.37
C VAL A 138 -6.87 42.03 22.89
N GLN A 139 -6.53 40.98 22.15
CA GLN A 139 -6.83 40.86 20.73
C GLN A 139 -8.01 39.92 20.53
N LEU A 140 -9.07 40.42 19.91
CA LEU A 140 -10.18 39.61 19.42
C LEU A 140 -9.71 38.87 18.17
N ARG A 141 -9.67 37.53 18.23
CA ARG A 141 -9.23 36.67 17.13
C ARG A 141 -10.43 36.13 16.35
N HIS A 142 -10.39 36.27 15.03
CA HIS A 142 -11.34 35.65 14.11
C HIS A 142 -10.64 35.23 12.81
N GLY A 143 -10.43 33.92 12.64
CA GLY A 143 -9.60 33.41 11.56
C GLY A 143 -8.17 33.99 11.64
N ASP A 144 -7.70 34.54 10.52
CA ASP A 144 -6.37 35.17 10.41
C ASP A 144 -6.36 36.65 10.87
N SER A 145 -7.51 37.20 11.29
CA SER A 145 -7.62 38.60 11.72
C SER A 145 -7.58 38.73 13.24
N GLU A 146 -6.75 39.65 13.73
CA GLU A 146 -6.66 40.02 15.14
C GLU A 146 -6.98 41.51 15.31
N LEU A 147 -7.95 41.85 16.17
CA LEU A 147 -8.34 43.23 16.44
C LEU A 147 -8.04 43.59 17.90
N LEU A 148 -7.27 44.66 18.12
CA LEU A 148 -6.97 45.15 19.46
C LEU A 148 -8.21 45.77 20.11
N ILE A 149 -8.54 45.30 21.31
CA ILE A 149 -9.63 45.80 22.15
C ILE A 149 -9.01 46.46 23.39
N ASP A 150 -9.19 47.77 23.53
CA ASP A 150 -8.95 48.45 24.80
C ASP A 150 -10.19 48.30 25.69
N GLY A 151 -10.07 47.49 26.74
CA GLY A 151 -11.15 47.24 27.69
C GLY A 151 -11.57 48.44 28.55
N ASN A 152 -10.99 49.63 28.35
CA ASN A 152 -11.44 50.89 28.92
C ASN A 152 -12.17 51.81 27.91
N SER A 153 -12.20 51.47 26.63
CA SER A 153 -12.92 52.22 25.59
C SER A 153 -14.31 51.63 25.38
N ASP A 154 -15.36 52.42 25.58
CA ASP A 154 -16.75 51.99 25.36
C ASP A 154 -16.97 51.52 23.91
N PHE A 155 -16.39 52.22 22.94
CA PHE A 155 -16.46 51.84 21.53
C PHE A 155 -15.82 50.47 21.26
N ALA A 156 -14.63 50.21 21.82
CA ALA A 156 -13.95 48.92 21.62
C ALA A 156 -14.72 47.77 22.28
N VAL A 157 -15.30 48.02 23.46
CA VAL A 157 -16.15 47.04 24.16
C VAL A 157 -17.45 46.79 23.38
N GLU A 158 -18.02 47.81 22.75
CA GLU A 158 -19.18 47.65 21.87
C GLU A 158 -18.86 46.73 20.68
N VAL A 159 -17.71 46.93 20.02
CA VAL A 159 -17.24 46.07 18.94
C VAL A 159 -17.10 44.61 19.40
N LEU A 160 -16.53 44.39 20.58
CA LEU A 160 -16.44 43.06 21.19
C LEU A 160 -17.83 42.45 21.44
N CYS A 161 -18.75 43.20 22.03
CA CYS A 161 -20.12 42.73 22.28
C CYS A 161 -20.85 42.38 20.97
N ASN A 162 -20.67 43.19 19.93
CA ASN A 162 -21.22 42.92 18.60
C ASN A 162 -20.65 41.62 18.00
N ALA A 163 -19.35 41.37 18.16
CA ALA A 163 -18.72 40.12 17.74
C ALA A 163 -19.26 38.90 18.50
N ILE A 164 -19.40 38.99 19.83
CA ILE A 164 -19.98 37.93 20.66
C ILE A 164 -21.42 37.62 20.21
N ARG A 165 -22.23 38.65 19.96
CA ARG A 165 -23.61 38.48 19.48
C ARG A 165 -23.69 37.82 18.11
N LYS A 166 -22.79 38.18 17.19
CA LYS A 166 -22.78 37.64 15.82
C LYS A 166 -22.30 36.19 15.76
N TYR A 167 -21.25 35.85 16.50
CA TYR A 167 -20.56 34.55 16.38
C TYR A 167 -20.91 33.57 17.51
N GLY A 168 -21.54 34.00 18.59
CA GLY A 168 -21.90 33.18 19.76
C GLY A 168 -20.73 32.82 20.67
N LYS A 169 -19.53 32.62 20.10
CA LYS A 169 -18.28 32.37 20.80
C LYS A 169 -17.15 33.18 20.17
N VAL A 170 -16.30 33.77 20.99
CA VAL A 170 -15.10 34.51 20.56
C VAL A 170 -13.88 34.09 21.35
N THR A 171 -12.71 34.20 20.73
CA THR A 171 -11.42 33.99 21.40
C THR A 171 -10.72 35.33 21.55
N LEU A 172 -10.40 35.69 22.79
CA LEU A 172 -9.52 36.79 23.11
C LEU A 172 -8.13 36.23 23.37
N ALA A 173 -7.10 36.79 22.75
CA ALA A 173 -5.71 36.52 23.11
C ALA A 173 -5.12 37.69 23.89
N GLU A 174 -4.18 37.40 24.78
CA GLU A 174 -3.41 38.43 25.43
C GLU A 174 -2.68 39.27 24.38
N PHE A 175 -2.64 40.58 24.62
CA PHE A 175 -1.74 41.47 23.92
C PHE A 175 -0.52 41.65 24.83
N PRO A 176 0.68 41.17 24.46
CA PRO A 176 1.88 41.40 25.24
C PRO A 176 2.08 42.91 25.36
N GLU A 177 1.84 43.47 26.54
CA GLU A 177 1.95 44.91 26.76
C GLU A 177 3.38 45.35 26.40
N HIS A 178 3.49 46.38 25.56
CA HIS A 178 4.77 47.00 25.24
C HIS A 178 5.19 47.89 26.41
N ASP A 179 5.75 47.29 27.46
CA ASP A 179 6.66 47.99 28.36
C ASP A 179 7.87 48.44 27.52
N GLU A 180 7.99 49.75 27.29
CA GLU A 180 9.19 50.54 26.91
C GLU A 180 10.24 49.94 25.95
N ASN A 181 9.97 48.86 25.21
CA ASN A 181 10.95 48.02 24.52
C ASN A 181 10.54 47.69 23.07
N GLY A 182 9.89 48.61 22.36
CA GLY A 182 9.78 48.52 20.89
C GLY A 182 11.15 48.65 20.23
N LEU A 183 11.49 47.71 19.35
CA LEU A 183 12.76 47.64 18.58
C LEU A 183 12.86 48.73 17.48
N LEU A 184 11.71 49.15 16.94
CA LEU A 184 11.61 50.07 15.80
C LEU A 184 10.78 51.29 16.15
N GLY A 185 11.27 52.49 15.84
CA GLY A 185 10.61 53.76 16.09
C GLY A 185 11.56 54.90 16.42
N GLU A 186 11.00 56.10 16.59
CA GLU A 186 11.70 57.27 17.11
C GLU A 186 11.54 57.35 18.65
N PRO A 187 12.39 58.10 19.36
CA PRO A 187 12.17 58.42 20.78
C PRO A 187 10.78 59.04 20.97
N GLY A 188 9.87 58.31 21.61
CA GLY A 188 8.48 58.74 21.84
C GLY A 188 7.43 58.22 20.85
N ALA A 189 7.82 57.58 19.73
CA ALA A 189 6.90 56.99 18.76
C ALA A 189 7.42 55.64 18.25
N ARG A 190 6.89 54.52 18.79
CA ARG A 190 7.32 53.17 18.45
C ARG A 190 6.29 52.41 17.63
N TYR A 191 6.77 51.56 16.72
CA TYR A 191 5.93 50.75 15.84
C TYR A 191 5.80 49.31 16.34
N VAL A 192 4.59 48.77 16.28
CA VAL A 192 4.34 47.33 16.39
C VAL A 192 4.92 46.67 15.14
N HIS A 193 5.67 45.60 15.31
CA HIS A 193 6.36 44.91 14.23
C HIS A 193 6.31 43.39 14.42
N GLU A 194 6.31 42.68 13.30
CA GLU A 194 6.44 41.22 13.24
C GLU A 194 7.71 40.88 12.46
N ILE A 195 8.51 39.95 12.98
CA ILE A 195 9.77 39.53 12.35
C ILE A 195 9.64 38.07 11.94
N ILE A 196 9.73 37.81 10.64
CA ILE A 196 9.76 36.46 10.08
C ILE A 196 11.22 36.01 10.00
N LEU A 197 11.59 34.99 10.77
CA LEU A 197 12.95 34.44 10.83
C LEU A 197 13.02 33.07 10.12
N PRO A 198 13.61 32.98 8.91
CA PRO A 198 13.82 31.70 8.25
C PRO A 198 14.89 30.86 8.96
N LEU A 199 14.52 29.67 9.44
CA LEU A 199 15.44 28.74 10.09
C LEU A 199 15.86 27.63 9.12
N ILE A 200 17.18 27.37 9.03
CA ILE A 200 17.76 26.34 8.16
C ILE A 200 18.55 25.35 9.00
N LYS A 201 18.32 24.05 8.79
CA LYS A 201 19.11 22.99 9.41
C LYS A 201 20.43 22.83 8.65
N ARG A 202 21.57 23.13 9.30
CA ARG A 202 22.91 23.14 8.67
C ARG A 202 23.36 21.77 8.12
N ASN A 203 22.93 20.67 8.73
CA ASN A 203 23.30 19.30 8.36
C ASN A 203 22.06 18.48 8.00
N ASP A 204 21.21 18.98 7.12
CA ASP A 204 20.11 18.16 6.63
C ASP A 204 20.66 17.19 5.59
N PRO A 205 20.72 15.87 5.88
CA PRO A 205 21.16 14.91 4.88
C PRO A 205 20.20 15.04 3.69
N LEU A 206 20.77 15.25 2.50
CA LEU A 206 19.99 15.18 1.28
C LEU A 206 19.22 13.86 1.32
N PRO A 207 17.90 13.86 1.02
CA PRO A 207 17.13 12.62 1.03
C PRO A 207 17.89 11.61 0.19
N GLU A 208 18.15 10.41 0.75
CA GLU A 208 18.90 9.36 0.07
C GLU A 208 18.39 9.28 -1.36
N GLN A 209 19.28 9.62 -2.32
CA GLN A 209 18.96 9.42 -3.71
C GLN A 209 18.74 7.92 -3.83
N PRO A 210 17.55 7.46 -4.26
CA PRO A 210 17.40 6.08 -4.65
C PRO A 210 18.57 5.78 -5.57
N SER A 211 19.35 4.74 -5.28
CA SER A 211 20.24 4.21 -6.31
C SER A 211 19.38 4.06 -7.56
N PRO A 212 19.83 4.53 -8.73
CA PRO A 212 19.09 4.32 -9.95
C PRO A 212 19.14 2.82 -10.22
N ARG A 213 18.26 2.05 -9.56
CA ARG A 213 17.79 0.78 -10.11
C ARG A 213 17.23 1.22 -11.44
N GLN A 214 18.03 0.95 -12.47
CA GLN A 214 17.86 1.45 -13.81
C GLN A 214 16.37 1.36 -14.14
N PHE A 215 15.69 2.51 -14.09
CA PHE A 215 14.62 2.70 -15.02
C PHE A 215 15.34 2.72 -16.35
N ARG A 216 15.58 1.52 -16.91
CA ARG A 216 15.78 1.39 -18.34
C ARG A 216 14.62 2.20 -18.90
N ALA A 217 14.95 3.25 -19.65
CA ALA A 217 13.97 4.01 -20.38
C ALA A 217 13.35 2.99 -21.35
N MET A 218 12.31 2.30 -20.88
CA MET A 218 11.69 1.21 -21.60
C MET A 218 11.02 1.84 -22.79
N GLY A 219 11.54 1.54 -23.97
CA GLY A 219 10.91 1.88 -25.22
C GLY A 219 9.46 1.39 -25.23
N PRO A 220 8.59 2.03 -26.01
CA PRO A 220 7.22 1.55 -26.18
C PRO A 220 7.26 0.29 -27.06
N ALA A 221 7.64 -0.86 -26.49
CA ALA A 221 7.05 -2.09 -26.99
C ALA A 221 5.55 -1.95 -26.69
N ALA A 222 4.75 -1.73 -27.75
CA ALA A 222 3.31 -1.56 -27.67
C ALA A 222 2.63 -2.89 -27.32
N VAL A 223 2.97 -3.44 -26.15
CA VAL A 223 2.32 -4.63 -25.61
C VAL A 223 0.92 -4.20 -25.16
N LYS A 224 -0.09 -4.85 -25.73
CA LYS A 224 -1.49 -4.60 -25.38
C LYS A 224 -1.68 -4.88 -23.88
N ARG A 225 -2.04 -3.83 -23.13
CA ARG A 225 -2.20 -3.88 -21.68
C ARG A 225 -3.63 -4.22 -21.28
N ASP A 226 -4.57 -3.54 -21.90
CA ASP A 226 -5.99 -3.58 -21.57
C ASP A 226 -6.74 -4.39 -22.63
N PHE A 227 -7.48 -5.39 -22.17
CA PHE A 227 -8.29 -6.30 -22.96
C PHE A 227 -9.75 -6.10 -22.54
N ILE A 228 -10.47 -5.29 -23.32
CA ILE A 228 -11.89 -5.00 -23.08
C ILE A 228 -12.77 -6.20 -23.47
N VAL A 229 -14.03 -6.14 -23.04
CA VAL A 229 -15.06 -7.11 -23.47
C VAL A 229 -15.14 -7.14 -25.00
N GLY A 230 -15.16 -8.35 -25.58
CA GLY A 230 -15.11 -8.57 -27.03
C GLY A 230 -13.71 -8.68 -27.63
N SER A 231 -12.65 -8.56 -26.83
CA SER A 231 -11.27 -8.81 -27.28
C SER A 231 -10.89 -10.30 -27.22
N GLU A 232 -9.62 -10.63 -27.43
CA GLU A 232 -9.14 -12.02 -27.41
C GLU A 232 -9.06 -12.64 -26.00
N TRP A 233 -9.45 -11.90 -24.95
CA TRP A 233 -9.56 -12.39 -23.57
C TRP A 233 -10.95 -12.15 -22.99
N LEU A 234 -11.62 -13.23 -22.55
CA LEU A 234 -12.84 -13.17 -21.75
C LEU A 234 -12.49 -13.23 -20.26
N TYR A 235 -12.84 -12.17 -19.52
CA TYR A 235 -12.62 -12.07 -18.08
C TYR A 235 -13.94 -12.06 -17.32
N VAL A 236 -14.13 -13.08 -16.49
CA VAL A 236 -15.32 -13.32 -15.67
C VAL A 236 -14.94 -13.28 -14.19
N LYS A 237 -15.69 -12.53 -13.40
CA LYS A 237 -15.67 -12.57 -11.93
C LYS A 237 -16.86 -13.39 -11.44
N ILE A 238 -16.60 -14.40 -10.63
CA ILE A 238 -17.63 -15.22 -9.98
C ILE A 238 -17.54 -15.00 -8.48
N TYR A 239 -18.53 -14.33 -7.90
CA TYR A 239 -18.60 -14.04 -6.47
C TYR A 239 -19.21 -15.23 -5.74
N THR A 240 -18.46 -15.81 -4.81
CA THR A 240 -18.84 -17.02 -4.07
C THR A 240 -18.05 -17.07 -2.75
N GLY A 241 -18.57 -17.82 -1.78
CA GLY A 241 -17.88 -18.07 -0.52
C GLY A 241 -16.51 -18.74 -0.70
N THR A 242 -15.62 -18.55 0.28
CA THR A 242 -14.24 -19.05 0.23
C THR A 242 -14.18 -20.57 0.16
N ARG A 243 -14.99 -21.29 0.96
CA ARG A 243 -15.05 -22.76 0.93
C ARG A 243 -15.73 -23.31 -0.33
N THR A 244 -16.78 -22.64 -0.81
CA THR A 244 -17.50 -23.05 -2.02
C THR A 244 -16.66 -22.85 -3.28
N ALA A 245 -15.71 -21.90 -3.27
CA ALA A 245 -14.78 -21.66 -4.36
C ALA A 245 -13.96 -22.90 -4.76
N ASP A 246 -13.50 -23.72 -3.81
CA ASP A 246 -12.73 -24.94 -4.11
C ASP A 246 -13.57 -25.96 -4.86
N ARG A 247 -14.77 -26.22 -4.35
CA ARG A 247 -15.73 -27.13 -4.98
C ARG A 247 -16.11 -26.63 -6.36
N LEU A 248 -16.36 -25.33 -6.51
CA LEU A 248 -16.68 -24.72 -7.79
C LEU A 248 -15.53 -24.87 -8.79
N LEU A 249 -14.29 -24.60 -8.37
CA LEU A 249 -13.09 -24.73 -9.21
C LEU A 249 -12.87 -26.17 -9.65
N ALA A 250 -12.91 -27.13 -8.72
CA ALA A 250 -12.63 -28.53 -8.99
C ALA A 250 -13.76 -29.23 -9.74
N SER A 251 -15.02 -29.01 -9.37
CA SER A 251 -16.16 -29.79 -9.87
C SER A 251 -16.86 -29.18 -11.08
N VAL A 252 -16.77 -27.85 -11.27
CA VAL A 252 -17.51 -27.15 -12.33
C VAL A 252 -16.56 -26.51 -13.32
N ILE A 253 -15.68 -25.62 -12.84
CA ILE A 253 -14.84 -24.80 -13.72
C ILE A 253 -13.76 -25.63 -14.41
N LYS A 254 -13.09 -26.54 -13.70
CA LYS A 254 -12.03 -27.38 -14.28
C LYS A 254 -12.56 -28.28 -15.41
N PRO A 255 -13.60 -29.11 -15.22
CA PRO A 255 -14.17 -29.90 -16.31
C PRO A 255 -14.70 -29.04 -17.47
N PHE A 256 -15.28 -27.88 -17.16
CA PHE A 256 -15.73 -26.93 -18.17
C PHE A 256 -14.58 -26.41 -19.03
N ALA A 257 -13.51 -25.93 -18.39
CA ALA A 257 -12.34 -25.39 -19.07
C ALA A 257 -11.59 -26.45 -19.87
N ASP A 258 -11.45 -27.68 -19.34
CA ASP A 258 -10.83 -28.80 -20.05
C ASP A 258 -11.55 -29.11 -21.36
N ARG A 259 -12.89 -29.13 -21.35
CA ARG A 259 -13.69 -29.34 -22.58
C ARG A 259 -13.46 -28.23 -23.60
N LEU A 260 -13.40 -26.98 -23.15
CA LEU A 260 -13.15 -25.83 -24.03
C LEU A 260 -11.73 -25.81 -24.61
N VAL A 261 -10.73 -26.30 -23.86
CA VAL A 261 -9.37 -26.46 -24.39
C VAL A 261 -9.36 -27.59 -25.42
N ALA A 262 -9.95 -28.74 -25.08
CA ALA A 262 -9.94 -29.94 -25.93
C ALA A 262 -10.63 -29.71 -27.29
N ASN A 263 -11.69 -28.93 -27.34
CA ASN A 263 -12.38 -28.58 -28.58
C ASN A 263 -11.82 -27.34 -29.30
N GLY A 264 -10.72 -26.76 -28.79
CA GLY A 264 -10.06 -25.60 -29.38
C GLY A 264 -10.83 -24.27 -29.26
N THR A 265 -11.87 -24.21 -28.44
CA THR A 265 -12.62 -22.97 -28.17
C THR A 265 -11.76 -21.98 -27.41
N ILE A 266 -10.99 -22.44 -26.41
CA ILE A 266 -9.95 -21.66 -25.74
C ILE A 266 -8.57 -22.23 -25.99
N GLU A 267 -7.58 -21.35 -26.03
CA GLU A 267 -6.17 -21.74 -26.01
C GLU A 267 -5.69 -21.98 -24.57
N LYS A 268 -6.04 -21.06 -23.66
CA LYS A 268 -5.55 -20.99 -22.29
C LYS A 268 -6.63 -20.47 -21.36
N TRP A 269 -6.56 -20.83 -20.10
CA TRP A 269 -7.34 -20.18 -19.06
C TRP A 269 -6.54 -20.08 -17.77
N PHE A 270 -6.89 -19.17 -16.88
CA PHE A 270 -6.33 -19.20 -15.54
C PHE A 270 -7.27 -18.52 -14.55
N PHE A 271 -7.09 -18.87 -13.28
CA PHE A 271 -7.87 -18.27 -12.20
C PHE A 271 -6.97 -17.58 -11.18
N VAL A 272 -7.56 -16.65 -10.45
CA VAL A 272 -6.96 -15.97 -9.29
C VAL A 272 -8.05 -15.79 -8.25
N ARG A 273 -7.73 -16.00 -6.97
CA ARG A 273 -8.64 -15.71 -5.86
C ARG A 273 -8.46 -14.27 -5.42
N PHE A 274 -9.56 -13.55 -5.22
CA PHE A 274 -9.54 -12.15 -4.83
C PHE A 274 -10.63 -11.84 -3.80
N ALA A 275 -10.43 -10.77 -3.05
CA ALA A 275 -11.38 -10.23 -2.08
C ALA A 275 -11.40 -8.71 -2.22
N ASP A 276 -12.32 -8.18 -3.03
CA ASP A 276 -12.60 -6.74 -3.15
C ASP A 276 -13.78 -6.48 -4.13
N PRO A 277 -14.94 -5.98 -3.68
CA PRO A 277 -15.33 -5.76 -2.28
C PRO A 277 -15.55 -7.09 -1.52
N ASP A 278 -16.03 -8.12 -2.21
CA ASP A 278 -16.32 -9.45 -1.65
C ASP A 278 -15.41 -10.54 -2.24
N HIS A 279 -15.43 -11.73 -1.64
CA HIS A 279 -14.72 -12.90 -2.14
C HIS A 279 -15.22 -13.34 -3.52
N HIS A 280 -14.29 -13.48 -4.46
CA HIS A 280 -14.59 -13.93 -5.82
C HIS A 280 -13.40 -14.61 -6.49
N ILE A 281 -13.73 -15.44 -7.48
CA ILE A 281 -12.77 -16.03 -8.41
C ILE A 281 -12.73 -15.16 -9.67
N ARG A 282 -11.52 -14.82 -10.11
CA ARG A 282 -11.26 -14.12 -11.38
C ARG A 282 -10.82 -15.14 -12.42
N LEU A 283 -11.73 -15.52 -13.31
CA LEU A 283 -11.48 -16.45 -14.42
C LEU A 283 -11.18 -15.69 -15.69
N ARG A 284 -10.10 -16.07 -16.36
CA ARG A 284 -9.69 -15.49 -17.64
C ARG A 284 -9.52 -16.59 -18.66
N PHE A 285 -10.13 -16.41 -19.82
CA PHE A 285 -10.11 -17.34 -20.93
C PHE A 285 -9.54 -16.65 -22.16
N ARG A 286 -8.55 -17.27 -22.79
CA ARG A 286 -7.94 -16.81 -24.03
C ARG A 286 -8.65 -17.46 -25.21
N GLN A 287 -9.02 -16.66 -26.20
CA GLN A 287 -9.59 -17.14 -27.45
C GLN A 287 -8.67 -18.20 -28.10
N GLY A 288 -9.25 -19.33 -28.50
CA GLY A 288 -8.60 -20.34 -29.33
C GLY A 288 -8.89 -20.12 -30.82
N ASN A 289 -9.22 -21.18 -31.54
CA ASN A 289 -9.45 -21.12 -32.99
C ASN A 289 -10.88 -20.69 -33.36
N ASN A 290 -11.78 -20.60 -32.37
CA ASN A 290 -13.19 -20.27 -32.59
C ASN A 290 -13.41 -18.74 -32.66
N PRO A 291 -13.90 -18.19 -33.79
CA PRO A 291 -14.24 -16.76 -33.90
C PRO A 291 -15.38 -16.33 -32.98
N SER A 292 -16.33 -17.22 -32.70
CA SER A 292 -17.50 -17.00 -31.83
C SER A 292 -17.24 -17.44 -30.39
N PHE A 293 -15.97 -17.53 -30.00
CA PHE A 293 -15.47 -17.98 -28.69
C PHE A 293 -16.29 -17.45 -27.50
N TRP A 294 -16.56 -16.14 -27.46
CA TRP A 294 -17.29 -15.49 -26.38
C TRP A 294 -18.70 -16.05 -26.21
N GLN A 295 -19.45 -16.13 -27.31
CA GLN A 295 -20.81 -16.65 -27.30
C GLN A 295 -20.80 -18.11 -26.84
N THR A 296 -19.89 -18.93 -27.38
CA THR A 296 -19.77 -20.33 -26.99
C THR A 296 -19.51 -20.48 -25.49
N VAL A 297 -18.57 -19.73 -24.92
CA VAL A 297 -18.27 -19.82 -23.48
C VAL A 297 -19.41 -19.32 -22.62
N LEU A 298 -20.00 -18.17 -22.93
CA LEU A 298 -21.08 -17.61 -22.11
C LEU A 298 -22.33 -18.49 -22.15
N THR A 299 -22.70 -19.00 -23.33
CA THR A 299 -23.85 -19.91 -23.47
C THR A 299 -23.64 -21.22 -22.72
N GLN A 300 -22.43 -21.78 -22.71
CA GLN A 300 -22.14 -23.01 -21.97
C GLN A 300 -21.90 -22.77 -20.47
N LEU A 301 -21.44 -21.58 -20.07
CA LEU A 301 -21.23 -21.21 -18.67
C LEU A 301 -22.57 -20.92 -17.97
N HIS A 302 -23.55 -20.35 -18.68
CA HIS A 302 -24.87 -20.03 -18.17
C HIS A 302 -25.55 -21.20 -17.41
N PRO A 303 -25.79 -22.38 -18.02
CA PRO A 303 -26.45 -23.49 -17.33
C PRO A 303 -25.64 -24.07 -16.17
N LEU A 304 -24.33 -23.81 -16.10
CA LEU A 304 -23.49 -24.20 -14.97
C LEU A 304 -23.64 -23.22 -13.79
N MET A 305 -23.86 -21.94 -14.07
CA MET A 305 -23.92 -20.87 -13.06
C MET A 305 -25.33 -20.59 -12.56
N GLU A 306 -26.35 -20.72 -13.40
CA GLU A 306 -27.75 -20.42 -13.07
C GLU A 306 -28.27 -21.22 -11.86
N PRO A 307 -28.09 -22.55 -11.76
CA PRO A 307 -28.51 -23.30 -10.56
C PRO A 307 -27.78 -22.85 -9.29
N LEU A 308 -26.51 -22.43 -9.43
CA LEU A 308 -25.67 -21.95 -8.32
C LEU A 308 -26.04 -20.54 -7.88
N LEU A 309 -26.59 -19.72 -8.78
CA LEU A 309 -27.19 -18.43 -8.46
C LEU A 309 -28.51 -18.64 -7.71
N CYS A 310 -29.38 -19.53 -8.20
CA CYS A 310 -30.68 -19.81 -7.58
C CYS A 310 -30.57 -20.38 -6.16
N ASN A 311 -29.56 -21.20 -5.87
CA ASN A 311 -29.33 -21.75 -4.53
C ASN A 311 -28.41 -20.91 -3.64
N GLY A 312 -27.95 -19.74 -4.11
CA GLY A 312 -27.11 -18.81 -3.36
C GLY A 312 -25.63 -19.21 -3.19
N THR A 313 -25.17 -20.30 -3.81
CA THR A 313 -23.74 -20.69 -3.80
C THR A 313 -22.87 -19.67 -4.51
N VAL A 314 -23.39 -19.11 -5.61
CA VAL A 314 -22.81 -17.98 -6.34
C VAL A 314 -23.74 -16.79 -6.14
N HIS A 315 -23.20 -15.64 -5.76
CA HIS A 315 -24.00 -14.44 -5.51
C HIS A 315 -24.11 -13.55 -6.74
N LYS A 316 -23.08 -13.55 -7.59
CA LYS A 316 -22.98 -12.65 -8.74
C LYS A 316 -21.96 -13.17 -9.75
N VAL A 317 -22.25 -12.98 -11.03
CA VAL A 317 -21.30 -13.19 -12.14
C VAL A 317 -21.17 -11.88 -12.90
N GLN A 318 -19.94 -11.45 -13.21
CA GLN A 318 -19.68 -10.17 -13.85
C GLN A 318 -18.56 -10.27 -14.90
N LEU A 319 -18.73 -9.59 -16.03
CA LEU A 319 -17.68 -9.40 -17.03
C LEU A 319 -16.89 -8.12 -16.75
N ASP A 320 -15.58 -8.14 -17.02
CA ASP A 320 -14.70 -6.99 -16.76
C ASP A 320 -13.53 -6.92 -17.76
N THR A 321 -12.73 -5.85 -17.71
CA THR A 321 -11.54 -5.63 -18.52
C THR A 321 -10.33 -6.34 -17.90
N TYR A 322 -9.66 -7.21 -18.67
CA TYR A 322 -8.41 -7.80 -18.23
C TYR A 322 -7.25 -6.82 -18.45
N LYS A 323 -6.46 -6.58 -17.39
CA LYS A 323 -5.30 -5.67 -17.43
C LYS A 323 -4.05 -6.44 -17.06
N ARG A 324 -3.07 -6.50 -17.96
CA ARG A 324 -1.76 -7.13 -17.71
C ARG A 324 -0.96 -6.36 -16.66
N GLU A 325 -0.33 -7.09 -15.74
CA GLU A 325 0.56 -6.56 -14.69
C GLU A 325 2.01 -6.45 -15.19
N LEU A 326 2.21 -5.65 -16.24
CA LEU A 326 3.50 -5.54 -16.94
C LEU A 326 4.64 -5.08 -16.00
N GLU A 327 4.34 -4.27 -14.99
CA GLU A 327 5.34 -3.82 -14.02
C GLU A 327 5.86 -4.95 -13.12
N ARG A 328 5.06 -6.02 -12.93
CA ARG A 328 5.36 -7.12 -12.03
C ARG A 328 6.11 -8.25 -12.75
N TYR A 329 5.70 -8.55 -13.98
CA TYR A 329 6.22 -9.70 -14.73
C TYR A 329 7.10 -9.34 -15.94
N GLY A 330 7.27 -8.05 -16.24
CA GLY A 330 7.96 -7.58 -17.44
C GLY A 330 7.02 -7.41 -18.63
N ARG A 331 7.50 -6.76 -19.71
CA ARG A 331 6.72 -6.47 -20.91
C ARG A 331 6.92 -7.52 -22.00
N HIS A 332 8.14 -7.99 -22.16
CA HIS A 332 8.51 -8.92 -23.22
C HIS A 332 7.97 -10.31 -22.94
N ALA A 333 7.41 -10.94 -23.99
CA ALA A 333 6.87 -12.30 -23.95
C ALA A 333 5.88 -12.53 -22.78
N PHE A 334 4.99 -11.56 -22.49
CA PHE A 334 4.01 -11.69 -21.40
C PHE A 334 3.08 -12.90 -21.60
N GLU A 335 2.87 -13.33 -22.85
CA GLU A 335 2.16 -14.54 -23.21
C GLU A 335 2.75 -15.81 -22.55
N GLU A 336 4.05 -15.83 -22.28
CA GLU A 336 4.72 -16.91 -21.53
C GLU A 336 4.33 -16.90 -20.06
N VAL A 337 4.20 -15.72 -19.46
CA VAL A 337 3.70 -15.56 -18.08
C VAL A 337 2.25 -16.07 -17.98
N GLU A 338 1.43 -15.75 -18.98
CA GLU A 338 0.05 -16.26 -19.07
C GLU A 338 0.02 -17.78 -19.26
N SER A 339 1.00 -18.35 -19.98
CA SER A 339 1.16 -19.80 -20.13
C SER A 339 1.55 -20.49 -18.82
N ILE A 340 2.40 -19.85 -18.00
CA ILE A 340 2.71 -20.30 -16.64
C ILE A 340 1.46 -20.25 -15.77
N PHE A 341 0.69 -19.16 -15.80
CA PHE A 341 -0.56 -19.06 -15.04
C PHE A 341 -1.58 -20.12 -15.44
N PHE A 342 -1.65 -20.46 -16.72
CA PHE A 342 -2.49 -21.55 -17.21
C PHE A 342 -2.06 -22.90 -16.65
N ALA A 343 -0.78 -23.26 -16.81
CA ALA A 343 -0.27 -24.52 -16.31
C ALA A 343 -0.41 -24.65 -14.78
N ASP A 344 -0.15 -23.57 -14.05
CA ASP A 344 -0.33 -23.52 -12.60
C ASP A 344 -1.81 -23.63 -12.20
N SER A 345 -2.73 -22.99 -12.95
CA SER A 345 -4.17 -23.12 -12.72
C SER A 345 -4.67 -24.54 -12.98
N CYS A 346 -4.19 -25.21 -14.04
CA CYS A 346 -4.52 -26.60 -14.33
C CYS A 346 -4.02 -27.54 -13.22
N ALA A 347 -2.78 -27.37 -12.77
CA ALA A 347 -2.20 -28.19 -11.70
C ALA A 347 -2.97 -28.01 -10.38
N VAL A 348 -3.20 -26.75 -9.96
CA VAL A 348 -3.90 -26.48 -8.70
C VAL A 348 -5.36 -26.92 -8.76
N SER A 349 -6.10 -26.63 -9.83
CA SER A 349 -7.50 -27.05 -9.93
C SER A 349 -7.69 -28.57 -9.98
N GLY A 350 -6.74 -29.31 -10.61
CA GLY A 350 -6.70 -30.77 -10.52
C GLY A 350 -6.42 -31.27 -9.10
N LEU A 351 -5.55 -30.56 -8.37
CA LEU A 351 -5.20 -30.88 -6.99
C LEU A 351 -6.37 -30.61 -6.01
N LEU A 352 -7.13 -29.54 -6.21
CA LEU A 352 -8.25 -29.18 -5.31
C LEU A 352 -9.30 -30.29 -5.19
N GLY A 353 -9.48 -31.10 -6.23
CA GLY A 353 -10.36 -32.29 -6.18
C GLY A 353 -9.86 -33.38 -5.22
N MET A 354 -8.55 -33.40 -4.92
CA MET A 354 -7.91 -34.38 -4.04
C MET A 354 -7.78 -33.89 -2.58
N LEU A 355 -8.02 -32.60 -2.32
CA LEU A 355 -7.77 -31.95 -1.02
C LEU A 355 -9.07 -31.67 -0.23
N SER A 356 -10.01 -32.62 -0.23
CA SER A 356 -11.27 -32.47 0.53
C SER A 356 -11.15 -33.02 1.96
N GLY A 357 -11.88 -32.40 2.90
CA GLY A 357 -11.89 -32.80 4.31
C GLY A 357 -10.65 -32.36 5.13
N ASP A 358 -10.62 -32.74 6.41
CA ASP A 358 -9.57 -32.32 7.35
C ASP A 358 -8.18 -32.88 6.97
N GLU A 359 -8.13 -34.11 6.46
CA GLU A 359 -6.88 -34.67 5.89
C GLU A 359 -6.38 -33.84 4.70
N GLY A 360 -7.29 -33.34 3.87
CA GLY A 360 -6.97 -32.49 2.72
C GLY A 360 -6.27 -31.18 3.13
N GLU A 361 -6.69 -30.55 4.23
CA GLU A 361 -6.02 -29.34 4.75
C GLU A 361 -4.62 -29.65 5.30
N HIS A 362 -4.43 -30.81 5.93
CA HIS A 362 -3.10 -31.27 6.35
C HIS A 362 -2.15 -31.43 5.15
N TYR A 363 -2.62 -32.07 4.08
CA TYR A 363 -1.84 -32.20 2.86
C TYR A 363 -1.61 -30.85 2.15
N ARG A 364 -2.55 -29.91 2.23
CA ARG A 364 -2.50 -28.65 1.47
C ARG A 364 -1.26 -27.82 1.75
N TRP A 365 -0.90 -27.59 3.01
CA TRP A 365 0.25 -26.75 3.33
C TRP A 365 1.58 -27.45 3.00
N LEU A 366 1.66 -28.77 3.17
CA LEU A 366 2.81 -29.60 2.77
C LEU A 366 3.01 -29.59 1.25
N ILE A 367 1.92 -29.74 0.50
CA ILE A 367 1.94 -29.64 -0.97
C ILE A 367 2.24 -28.20 -1.42
N GLY A 368 1.85 -27.20 -0.64
CA GLY A 368 2.26 -25.81 -0.84
C GLY A 368 3.77 -25.61 -0.71
N LEU A 369 4.41 -26.24 0.29
CA LEU A 369 5.87 -26.25 0.44
C LEU A 369 6.53 -26.95 -0.76
N ARG A 370 6.07 -28.16 -1.08
CA ARG A 370 6.61 -28.98 -2.18
C ARG A 370 6.47 -28.30 -3.53
N GLY A 371 5.28 -27.79 -3.83
CA GLY A 371 4.99 -27.07 -5.08
C GLY A 371 5.79 -25.77 -5.20
N THR A 372 6.09 -25.10 -4.09
CA THR A 372 6.98 -23.92 -4.08
C THR A 372 8.43 -24.32 -4.34
N ASP A 373 8.93 -25.37 -3.69
CA ASP A 373 10.29 -25.88 -3.89
C ASP A 373 10.52 -26.29 -5.36
N MET A 374 9.58 -27.06 -5.93
CA MET A 374 9.60 -27.45 -7.35
C MET A 374 9.56 -26.24 -8.28
N LEU A 375 8.66 -25.27 -8.04
CA LEU A 375 8.56 -24.06 -8.87
C LEU A 375 9.89 -23.27 -8.87
N LEU A 376 10.59 -23.22 -7.74
CA LEU A 376 11.91 -22.59 -7.66
C LEU A 376 13.00 -23.41 -8.39
N ASP A 377 12.92 -24.75 -8.35
CA ASP A 377 13.82 -25.62 -9.15
C ASP A 377 13.59 -25.42 -10.65
N ASP A 378 12.33 -25.31 -11.09
CA ASP A 378 11.96 -25.10 -12.50
C ASP A 378 12.54 -23.78 -13.06
N MET A 379 12.78 -22.80 -12.18
CA MET A 379 13.42 -21.53 -12.50
C MET A 379 14.96 -21.58 -12.36
N GLY A 380 15.55 -22.73 -12.07
CA GLY A 380 17.00 -22.93 -11.96
C GLY A 380 17.63 -22.37 -10.68
N PHE A 381 16.86 -22.18 -9.60
CA PHE A 381 17.40 -21.63 -8.35
C PHE A 381 18.17 -22.70 -7.56
N THR A 382 19.44 -22.44 -7.27
CA THR A 382 20.22 -23.26 -6.34
C THR A 382 19.68 -23.15 -4.90
N PRO A 383 19.97 -24.11 -4.00
CA PRO A 383 19.53 -24.04 -2.60
C PRO A 383 19.89 -22.73 -1.87
N GLU A 384 21.04 -22.14 -2.19
CA GLU A 384 21.49 -20.85 -1.65
C GLU A 384 20.65 -19.68 -2.19
N HIS A 385 20.29 -19.70 -3.48
CA HIS A 385 19.36 -18.75 -4.08
C HIS A 385 17.96 -18.88 -3.47
N LYS A 386 17.46 -20.10 -3.31
CA LYS A 386 16.16 -20.37 -2.68
C LYS A 386 16.12 -19.82 -1.25
N LYS A 387 17.13 -20.13 -0.42
CA LYS A 387 17.26 -19.59 0.96
C LYS A 387 17.22 -18.07 0.99
N ARG A 388 18.00 -17.40 0.13
CA ARG A 388 18.04 -15.92 0.06
C ARG A 388 16.68 -15.33 -0.34
N LEU A 389 16.01 -15.93 -1.34
CA LEU A 389 14.71 -15.48 -1.81
C LEU A 389 13.64 -15.61 -0.73
N VAL A 390 13.45 -16.81 -0.17
CA VAL A 390 12.41 -17.04 0.85
C VAL A 390 12.71 -16.27 2.14
N GLY A 391 13.99 -16.08 2.49
CA GLY A 391 14.39 -15.23 3.62
C GLY A 391 13.97 -13.78 3.44
N ARG A 392 14.21 -13.20 2.26
CA ARG A 392 13.79 -11.84 1.91
C ARG A 392 12.26 -11.69 1.93
N LEU A 393 11.53 -12.68 1.38
CA LEU A 393 10.06 -12.68 1.38
C LEU A 393 9.50 -12.78 2.80
N GLN A 394 10.05 -13.70 3.61
CA GLN A 394 9.70 -13.84 5.03
C GLN A 394 9.91 -12.54 5.80
N GLU A 395 11.06 -11.88 5.66
CA GLU A 395 11.34 -10.60 6.32
C GLU A 395 10.40 -9.46 5.90
N GLN A 396 9.99 -9.44 4.62
CA GLN A 396 9.03 -8.44 4.15
C GLN A 396 7.67 -8.62 4.83
N PHE A 397 7.19 -9.86 4.95
CA PHE A 397 5.93 -10.16 5.63
C PHE A 397 6.03 -9.94 7.15
N PHE A 398 7.15 -10.29 7.78
CA PHE A 398 7.38 -10.00 9.20
C PHE A 398 7.28 -8.50 9.50
N ARG A 399 7.81 -7.64 8.63
CA ARG A 399 7.68 -6.18 8.77
C ARG A 399 6.24 -5.71 8.60
N GLU A 400 5.47 -6.35 7.71
CA GLU A 400 4.07 -6.02 7.47
C GLU A 400 3.17 -6.40 8.65
N PHE A 401 3.45 -7.52 9.33
CA PHE A 401 2.72 -7.99 10.51
C PHE A 401 3.27 -7.46 11.85
N GLY A 402 4.06 -6.38 11.83
CA GLY A 402 4.48 -5.69 13.06
C GLY A 402 5.69 -6.29 13.79
N GLY A 403 6.48 -7.17 13.16
CA GLY A 403 7.81 -7.56 13.64
C GLY A 403 7.86 -8.21 15.03
N ASP A 404 6.78 -8.83 15.48
CA ASP A 404 6.69 -9.38 16.84
C ASP A 404 7.67 -10.56 17.03
N THR A 405 8.53 -10.45 18.03
CA THR A 405 9.46 -11.52 18.42
C THR A 405 8.69 -12.78 18.82
N ASN A 406 7.50 -12.64 19.41
CA ASN A 406 6.63 -13.74 19.80
C ASN A 406 6.17 -14.56 18.57
N LEU A 407 5.79 -13.89 17.48
CA LEU A 407 5.41 -14.57 16.22
C LEU A 407 6.55 -15.44 15.68
N ASN A 408 7.79 -14.94 15.73
CA ASN A 408 8.95 -15.72 15.30
C ASN A 408 9.19 -16.95 16.20
N VAL A 409 9.02 -16.81 17.52
CA VAL A 409 9.11 -17.93 18.46
C VAL A 409 8.06 -18.99 18.13
N GLN A 410 6.80 -18.59 17.92
CA GLN A 410 5.71 -19.51 17.57
C GLN A 410 5.97 -20.27 16.25
N LEU A 411 6.42 -19.57 15.22
CA LEU A 411 6.76 -20.18 13.93
C LEU A 411 7.92 -21.18 14.04
N ASN A 412 8.95 -20.85 14.82
CA ASN A 412 10.06 -21.77 15.07
C ASN A 412 9.62 -23.02 15.84
N THR A 413 8.74 -22.88 16.84
CA THR A 413 8.20 -24.01 17.60
C THR A 413 7.39 -24.93 16.70
N LYS A 414 6.49 -24.39 15.87
CA LYS A 414 5.71 -25.18 14.91
C LYS A 414 6.60 -25.85 13.85
N TYR A 415 7.64 -25.16 13.35
CA TYR A 415 8.58 -25.77 12.42
C TYR A 415 9.30 -26.99 13.03
N ARG A 416 9.72 -26.89 14.30
CA ARG A 416 10.40 -28.01 15.00
C ARG A 416 9.47 -29.22 15.12
N LEU A 417 8.18 -28.99 15.42
CA LEU A 417 7.18 -30.05 15.50
C LEU A 417 7.02 -30.80 14.18
N HIS A 418 6.99 -30.08 13.05
CA HIS A 418 6.77 -30.67 11.72
C HIS A 418 8.05 -30.94 10.92
N ARG A 419 9.24 -30.83 11.54
CA ARG A 419 10.52 -30.83 10.82
C ARG A 419 10.73 -32.09 9.98
N GLU A 420 10.47 -33.25 10.56
CA GLU A 420 10.68 -34.55 9.90
C GLU A 420 9.69 -34.75 8.76
N GLU A 421 8.43 -34.38 8.99
CA GLU A 421 7.37 -34.45 7.98
C GLU A 421 7.68 -33.53 6.80
N ILE A 422 8.07 -32.29 7.04
CA ILE A 422 8.50 -31.34 6.00
C ILE A 422 9.66 -31.91 5.19
N ALA A 423 10.67 -32.45 5.87
CA ALA A 423 11.84 -33.04 5.19
C ALA A 423 11.46 -34.24 4.31
N ARG A 424 10.53 -35.07 4.80
CA ARG A 424 10.00 -36.22 4.07
C ARG A 424 9.17 -35.80 2.84
N PHE A 425 8.31 -34.79 2.95
CA PHE A 425 7.50 -34.30 1.82
C PHE A 425 8.30 -33.52 0.77
N LEU A 426 9.48 -33.01 1.13
CA LEU A 426 10.39 -32.32 0.21
C LEU A 426 11.42 -33.27 -0.44
N ASP A 427 11.41 -34.57 -0.11
CA ASP A 427 12.28 -35.59 -0.70
C ASP A 427 11.50 -36.39 -1.78
N PRO A 428 11.82 -36.23 -3.08
CA PRO A 428 11.13 -36.95 -4.16
C PRO A 428 11.10 -38.47 -3.99
N ARG A 429 12.09 -39.04 -3.29
CA ARG A 429 12.18 -40.49 -3.06
C ARG A 429 11.11 -41.02 -2.12
N GLN A 430 10.45 -40.13 -1.37
CA GLN A 430 9.42 -40.48 -0.41
C GLN A 430 8.01 -40.17 -0.91
N ASP A 431 7.85 -39.70 -2.16
CA ASP A 431 6.56 -39.30 -2.73
C ASP A 431 5.50 -40.42 -2.65
N ALA A 432 5.91 -41.67 -2.91
CA ALA A 432 5.02 -42.84 -2.78
C ALA A 432 4.61 -43.15 -1.34
N SER A 433 5.55 -43.04 -0.40
CA SER A 433 5.25 -43.23 1.03
C SER A 433 4.34 -42.13 1.59
N ASN A 434 4.36 -40.95 0.98
CA ASN A 434 3.54 -39.80 1.37
C ASN A 434 2.17 -39.78 0.67
N ARG A 435 1.95 -40.67 -0.32
CA ARG A 435 0.72 -40.74 -1.14
C ARG A 435 0.43 -39.45 -1.92
N ILE A 436 1.48 -38.79 -2.43
CA ILE A 436 1.36 -37.52 -3.15
C ILE A 436 1.65 -37.62 -4.65
N GLU A 437 1.79 -38.83 -5.21
CA GLU A 437 2.18 -39.05 -6.61
C GLU A 437 1.21 -38.40 -7.60
N GLY A 438 -0.09 -38.36 -7.27
CA GLY A 438 -1.08 -37.63 -8.06
C GLY A 438 -0.80 -36.13 -8.11
N ALA A 439 -0.45 -35.52 -6.97
CA ALA A 439 -0.08 -34.11 -6.89
C ALA A 439 1.24 -33.83 -7.63
N ILE A 440 2.22 -34.72 -7.51
CA ILE A 440 3.52 -34.60 -8.17
C ILE A 440 3.35 -34.64 -9.70
N ARG A 441 2.57 -35.57 -10.25
CA ARG A 441 2.28 -35.62 -11.70
C ARG A 441 1.66 -34.33 -12.23
N LEU A 442 0.76 -33.70 -11.47
CA LEU A 442 0.18 -32.41 -11.82
C LEU A 442 1.25 -31.30 -11.83
N PHE A 443 2.17 -31.31 -10.85
CA PHE A 443 3.28 -30.38 -10.80
C PHE A 443 4.35 -30.64 -11.87
N GLU A 444 4.60 -31.88 -12.28
CA GLU A 444 5.51 -32.19 -13.39
C GLU A 444 4.98 -31.60 -14.71
N GLY A 445 3.67 -31.74 -14.97
CA GLY A 445 3.03 -31.08 -16.12
C GLY A 445 3.16 -29.56 -16.08
N ARG A 446 3.04 -28.96 -14.90
CA ARG A 446 3.33 -27.53 -14.69
C ARG A 446 4.80 -27.20 -14.93
N SER A 447 5.71 -27.99 -14.38
CA SER A 447 7.17 -27.80 -14.42
C SER A 447 7.67 -27.76 -15.85
N ALA A 448 7.22 -28.69 -16.70
CA ALA A 448 7.55 -28.72 -18.12
C ALA A 448 7.19 -27.39 -18.83
N ARG A 449 6.02 -26.81 -18.52
CA ARG A 449 5.64 -25.50 -19.07
C ARG A 449 6.46 -24.37 -18.49
N VAL A 450 6.71 -24.36 -17.18
CA VAL A 450 7.50 -23.31 -16.51
C VAL A 450 8.92 -23.26 -17.09
N ILE A 451 9.58 -24.42 -17.20
CA ILE A 451 10.94 -24.53 -17.77
C ILE A 451 10.98 -23.99 -19.20
N ALA A 452 10.02 -24.38 -20.05
CA ALA A 452 9.92 -23.91 -21.42
C ALA A 452 9.73 -22.37 -21.49
N SER A 453 8.84 -21.82 -20.67
CA SER A 453 8.59 -20.38 -20.60
C SER A 453 9.79 -19.61 -20.01
N MET A 454 10.52 -20.18 -19.05
CA MET A 454 11.72 -19.57 -18.47
C MET A 454 12.87 -19.46 -19.48
N ALA A 455 13.00 -20.43 -20.39
CA ALA A 455 13.99 -20.37 -21.46
C ALA A 455 13.80 -19.15 -22.38
N VAL A 456 12.55 -18.71 -22.57
CA VAL A 456 12.20 -17.50 -23.34
C VAL A 456 12.31 -16.22 -22.51
N LEU A 457 11.86 -16.27 -21.25
CA LEU A 457 11.76 -15.08 -20.39
C LEU A 457 13.11 -14.63 -19.82
N PHE A 458 14.02 -15.54 -19.44
CA PHE A 458 15.30 -15.18 -18.82
C PHE A 458 16.20 -14.32 -19.70
N PRO A 459 16.39 -14.60 -21.00
CA PRO A 459 17.14 -13.71 -21.90
C PRO A 459 16.55 -12.30 -22.01
N LEU A 460 15.26 -12.15 -21.74
CA LEU A 460 14.48 -10.92 -21.91
C LEU A 460 14.10 -10.27 -20.57
N ALA A 461 14.65 -10.75 -19.44
CA ALA A 461 14.21 -10.35 -18.12
C ALA A 461 14.42 -8.85 -17.85
N GLU A 462 13.32 -8.12 -17.74
CA GLU A 462 13.30 -6.70 -17.36
C GLU A 462 13.23 -6.48 -15.85
N THR A 463 12.80 -7.52 -15.11
CA THR A 463 12.60 -7.48 -13.66
C THR A 463 13.68 -8.31 -12.96
N ASP A 464 13.97 -7.96 -11.71
CA ASP A 464 14.82 -8.78 -10.84
C ASP A 464 14.24 -10.21 -10.78
N VAL A 465 15.04 -11.21 -11.17
CA VAL A 465 14.61 -12.62 -11.24
C VAL A 465 14.04 -13.09 -9.90
N GLY A 466 14.59 -12.61 -8.78
CA GLY A 466 14.05 -12.88 -7.45
C GLY A 466 12.66 -12.29 -7.21
N ASN A 467 12.38 -11.06 -7.67
CA ASN A 467 11.05 -10.45 -7.60
C ASN A 467 10.02 -11.16 -8.51
N PHE A 468 10.46 -11.57 -9.69
CA PHE A 468 9.65 -12.34 -10.62
C PHE A 468 9.27 -13.70 -10.02
N ALA A 469 10.27 -14.46 -9.53
CA ALA A 469 10.08 -15.73 -8.84
C ALA A 469 9.15 -15.59 -7.62
N GLY A 470 9.37 -14.57 -6.77
CA GLY A 470 8.50 -14.30 -5.63
C GLY A 470 7.05 -13.99 -6.05
N SER A 471 6.86 -13.34 -7.20
CA SER A 471 5.52 -13.07 -7.74
C SER A 471 4.83 -14.35 -8.23
N LEU A 472 5.54 -15.24 -8.93
CA LEU A 472 4.97 -16.52 -9.35
C LEU A 472 4.63 -17.42 -8.16
N VAL A 473 5.52 -17.50 -7.16
CA VAL A 473 5.25 -18.24 -5.91
C VAL A 473 4.02 -17.68 -5.19
N HIS A 474 3.91 -16.36 -5.06
CA HIS A 474 2.71 -15.73 -4.51
C HIS A 474 1.45 -16.11 -5.28
N MET A 475 1.48 -16.07 -6.62
CA MET A 475 0.33 -16.44 -7.44
C MET A 475 -0.03 -17.94 -7.33
N PHE A 476 0.95 -18.82 -7.14
CA PHE A 476 0.71 -20.24 -6.88
C PHE A 476 0.01 -20.44 -5.53
N LEU A 477 0.54 -19.85 -4.46
CA LEU A 477 -0.03 -19.96 -3.11
C LEU A 477 -1.42 -19.31 -3.03
N ASN A 478 -1.66 -18.22 -3.77
CA ASN A 478 -2.98 -17.61 -3.91
C ASN A 478 -4.02 -18.56 -4.51
N ARG A 479 -3.63 -19.42 -5.47
CA ARG A 479 -4.56 -20.39 -6.07
C ARG A 479 -4.85 -21.55 -5.12
N LEU A 480 -3.82 -21.97 -4.38
CA LEU A 480 -3.85 -23.14 -3.50
C LEU A 480 -4.64 -22.91 -2.20
N PHE A 481 -4.41 -21.78 -1.52
CA PHE A 481 -5.02 -21.51 -0.22
C PHE A 481 -6.37 -20.78 -0.32
N VAL A 482 -7.33 -21.24 0.49
CA VAL A 482 -8.74 -20.78 0.48
C VAL A 482 -8.91 -19.35 1.00
N SER A 483 -8.28 -19.04 2.12
CA SER A 483 -8.38 -17.76 2.83
C SER A 483 -7.06 -17.41 3.51
N GLN A 484 -6.93 -16.20 4.06
CA GLN A 484 -5.74 -15.76 4.81
C GLN A 484 -4.44 -16.03 4.04
N GLN A 485 -4.42 -15.78 2.72
CA GLN A 485 -3.31 -16.17 1.84
C GLN A 485 -1.97 -15.63 2.36
N ARG A 486 -1.96 -14.41 2.89
CA ARG A 486 -0.76 -13.75 3.39
C ARG A 486 -0.17 -14.42 4.63
N GLU A 487 -1.01 -15.00 5.49
CA GLU A 487 -0.55 -15.73 6.67
C GLU A 487 0.04 -17.09 6.27
N HIS A 488 -0.62 -17.81 5.36
CA HIS A 488 -0.09 -19.06 4.83
C HIS A 488 1.22 -18.86 4.04
N GLU A 489 1.32 -17.79 3.25
CA GLU A 489 2.57 -17.42 2.56
C GLU A 489 3.73 -17.23 3.55
N LEU A 490 3.49 -16.52 4.66
CA LEU A 490 4.49 -16.32 5.71
C LEU A 490 4.96 -17.67 6.29
N VAL A 491 4.03 -18.57 6.61
CA VAL A 491 4.35 -19.92 7.13
C VAL A 491 5.18 -20.71 6.13
N VAL A 492 4.77 -20.74 4.86
CA VAL A 492 5.49 -21.43 3.77
C VAL A 492 6.91 -20.89 3.62
N TYR A 493 7.08 -19.56 3.58
CA TYR A 493 8.40 -18.94 3.47
C TYR A 493 9.29 -19.23 4.69
N HIS A 494 8.71 -19.20 5.89
CA HIS A 494 9.45 -19.51 7.11
C HIS A 494 9.93 -20.97 7.13
N TYR A 495 9.06 -21.92 6.84
CA TYR A 495 9.40 -23.34 6.86
C TYR A 495 10.41 -23.72 5.78
N LEU A 496 10.27 -23.20 4.55
CA LEU A 496 11.26 -23.41 3.50
C LEU A 496 12.61 -22.79 3.85
N LYS A 497 12.64 -21.59 4.44
CA LYS A 497 13.89 -20.96 4.92
C LYS A 497 14.63 -21.88 5.89
N LYS A 498 13.92 -22.40 6.90
CA LYS A 498 14.49 -23.31 7.91
C LYS A 498 14.93 -24.64 7.33
N TYR A 499 14.17 -25.19 6.39
CA TYR A 499 14.56 -26.40 5.67
C TYR A 499 15.85 -26.19 4.87
N TYR A 500 15.96 -25.12 4.08
CA TYR A 500 17.18 -24.84 3.31
C TYR A 500 18.39 -24.53 4.22
N GLU A 501 18.19 -23.82 5.33
CA GLU A 501 19.22 -23.63 6.36
C GLU A 501 19.76 -24.97 6.88
N SER A 502 18.86 -25.91 7.24
CA SER A 502 19.26 -27.24 7.70
C SER A 502 19.92 -28.08 6.61
N LYS A 503 19.48 -27.97 5.34
CA LYS A 503 20.02 -28.73 4.21
C LYS A 503 21.44 -28.27 3.85
N LEU A 504 21.69 -26.96 3.86
CA LEU A 504 23.00 -26.38 3.61
C LEU A 504 24.00 -26.71 4.72
N ALA A 505 23.61 -26.57 5.99
CA ALA A 505 24.47 -26.92 7.12
C ALA A 505 24.88 -28.40 7.14
N ARG A 506 24.00 -29.31 6.73
CA ARG A 506 24.33 -30.75 6.58
C ARG A 506 25.33 -31.00 5.46
N LYS A 507 25.29 -30.22 4.37
CA LYS A 507 26.22 -30.35 3.23
C LYS A 507 27.62 -29.84 3.58
N GLU A 508 27.73 -28.82 4.44
CA GLU A 508 29.00 -28.31 4.95
C GLU A 508 29.67 -29.26 5.95
N ASN A 509 28.88 -30.03 6.72
CA ASN A 509 29.37 -30.97 7.73
C ASN A 509 29.64 -32.40 7.21
N VAL A 510 29.54 -32.68 5.91
CA VAL A 510 30.05 -33.96 5.35
C VAL A 510 31.57 -33.84 5.22
N PRO A 511 32.37 -34.59 6.01
CA PRO A 511 33.82 -34.49 5.92
C PRO A 511 34.28 -34.90 4.51
N ARG A 512 35.13 -34.06 3.89
CA ARG A 512 35.91 -34.44 2.70
C ARG A 512 36.71 -35.69 3.08
N LYS A 513 36.22 -36.88 2.73
CA LYS A 513 37.00 -38.12 2.86
C LYS A 513 38.29 -37.93 2.08
N ALA A 514 39.39 -38.11 2.80
CA ALA A 514 40.76 -38.00 2.34
C ALA A 514 40.98 -38.81 1.06
N PHE A 515 41.39 -38.14 -0.01
CA PHE A 515 42.30 -38.74 -0.99
C PHE A 515 43.70 -38.66 -0.37
N CYS A 516 44.02 -39.63 0.50
CA CYS A 516 45.42 -40.07 0.68
C CYS A 516 45.61 -41.26 -0.26
N GLY A 517 46.07 -40.97 -1.47
CA GLY A 517 46.75 -41.95 -2.32
C GLY A 517 48.22 -41.87 -1.97
N THR A 518 48.71 -42.96 -1.41
CA THR A 518 50.07 -43.25 -0.93
C THR A 518 51.13 -43.13 -2.02
N ASP A 519 52.28 -42.56 -1.64
CA ASP A 519 53.56 -42.78 -2.29
C ASP A 519 53.92 -44.28 -2.28
N HIS A 520 54.20 -44.83 -3.47
CA HIS A 520 55.36 -45.69 -3.74
C HIS A 520 55.61 -45.80 -5.24
#